data_AF-A0A0G1XGH2-F1
#
_entry.id   AF-A0A0G1XGH2-F1
#
_cell.length_a   1.000
_cell.length_b   1.000
_cell.length_c   1.000
_cell.angle_alpha   90.00
_cell.angle_beta   90.00
_cell.angle_gamma   90.00
#
_symmetry.space_group_name_H-M   'P 1'
#
loop_
_entity.id
_entity.type
_entity.pdbx_description
1 polymer ?
#
loop_
_entity_poly.entity_id
_entity_poly.type
_entity_poly.pdbx_seq_one_letter_code
_entity_poly.pdbx_strand_id
1 'polypeptide(L)' 'MSGVGKGTSVASLGLTLKSKGYNVTAIKIDPYVNVDAGTMNPVEHGEVFVTVDGDETDQDIGNYERFLDENITKINYMT' A
#
# COMPACT_ATOMS: atom_id res chain seq x y z
N MET A 1 12.33 -7.69 9.90
CA MET A 1 13.11 -6.59 9.27
C MET A 1 12.15 -5.72 8.45
N SER A 2 11.78 -4.55 8.98
CA SER A 2 11.01 -3.53 8.24
C SER A 2 11.98 -2.59 7.49
N GLY A 3 11.52 -1.87 6.47
CA GLY A 3 12.32 -0.83 5.78
C GLY A 3 13.36 -1.27 4.74
N VAL A 4 13.47 -2.57 4.41
CA VAL A 4 14.43 -3.07 3.41
C VAL A 4 13.99 -2.92 1.94
N GLY A 5 12.97 -2.09 1.67
CA GLY A 5 12.48 -1.86 0.30
C GLY A 5 11.53 -2.92 -0.27
N LYS A 6 10.85 -3.68 0.61
CA LYS A 6 9.84 -4.69 0.17
C LYS A 6 8.71 -4.03 -0.63
N GLY A 7 8.11 -2.95 -0.12
CA GLY A 7 7.03 -2.22 -0.81
C GLY A 7 7.45 -1.77 -2.21
N THR A 8 8.59 -1.10 -2.34
CA THR A 8 9.14 -0.65 -3.64
C THR A 8 9.42 -1.81 -4.60
N SER A 9 9.95 -2.93 -4.09
CA SER A 9 10.21 -4.13 -4.90
C SER A 9 8.92 -4.75 -5.43
N VAL A 10 7.90 -4.88 -4.58
CA VAL A 10 6.56 -5.38 -4.97
C VAL A 10 5.91 -4.46 -5.99
N ALA A 11 5.97 -3.15 -5.78
CA ALA A 11 5.43 -2.14 -6.70
C ALA A 11 6.11 -2.22 -8.08
N SER A 12 7.44 -2.38 -8.12
CA SER A 12 8.23 -2.51 -9.36
C SER A 12 7.90 -3.80 -10.13
N LEU A 13 7.71 -4.91 -9.41
CA LEU A 13 7.25 -6.17 -10.00
C LEU A 13 5.84 -6.01 -10.58
N GLY A 14 4.94 -5.37 -9.84
CA GLY A 14 3.58 -5.09 -10.30
C GLY A 14 3.55 -4.28 -11.60
N LEU A 15 4.33 -3.21 -11.68
CA LEU A 15 4.49 -2.42 -12.90
C LEU A 15 5.05 -3.24 -14.06
N THR A 16 6.01 -4.13 -13.80
CA THR A 16 6.58 -5.02 -14.83
C THR A 16 5.56 -6.03 -15.37
N LEU A 17 4.65 -6.51 -14.52
CA LEU A 17 3.55 -7.38 -14.95
C LEU A 17 2.49 -6.59 -15.72
N LYS A 18 2.12 -5.39 -15.23
CA LYS A 18 1.17 -4.50 -15.92
C LYS A 18 1.68 -4.11 -17.31
N SER A 19 2.97 -3.80 -17.47
CA SER A 19 3.57 -3.48 -18.77
C SER A 19 3.58 -4.64 -19.77
N LYS A 20 3.40 -5.88 -19.29
CA LYS A 20 3.21 -7.08 -20.11
C LYS A 20 1.75 -7.38 -20.44
N GLY A 21 0.82 -6.50 -20.07
CA GLY A 21 -0.61 -6.62 -20.36
C GLY A 21 -1.40 -7.47 -19.36
N TYR A 22 -0.84 -7.77 -18.19
CA TYR A 22 -1.59 -8.42 -17.12
C TYR A 22 -2.40 -7.40 -16.32
N ASN A 23 -3.58 -7.82 -15.86
CA ASN A 23 -4.33 -7.08 -14.84
C ASN A 23 -3.67 -7.34 -13.49
N VAL A 24 -3.21 -6.29 -12.82
CA VAL A 24 -2.43 -6.38 -11.58
C VAL A 24 -3.04 -5.45 -10.55
N THR A 25 -3.16 -5.95 -9.32
CA THR A 25 -3.46 -5.14 -8.14
C THR A 25 -2.53 -5.55 -7.00
N ALA A 26 -2.47 -4.77 -5.92
CA ALA A 26 -1.68 -5.08 -4.74
C ALA A 26 -2.60 -5.28 -3.54
N ILE A 27 -2.18 -6.12 -2.58
CA ILE A 27 -2.83 -6.25 -1.28
C ILE A 27 -1.77 -6.07 -0.21
N LYS A 28 -2.02 -5.17 0.72
CA LYS A 28 -1.17 -4.92 1.88
C LYS A 28 -1.82 -5.53 3.11
N ILE A 29 -1.08 -6.40 3.79
CA ILE A 29 -1.48 -6.99 5.06
C ILE A 29 -0.50 -6.50 6.11
N ASP A 30 -0.99 -5.74 7.07
CA ASP A 30 -0.26 -5.31 8.25
C ASP A 30 -0.51 -6.29 9.40
N PRO A 31 0.50 -6.64 10.20
CA PRO A 31 0.32 -7.49 11.38
C PRO A 31 0.07 -6.66 12.66
N TYR A 32 -0.45 -5.43 12.52
CA TYR A 32 -0.66 -4.52 13.65
C TYR A 32 -2.07 -4.69 14.22
N VAL A 33 -2.22 -4.51 15.53
CA VAL A 33 -3.54 -4.60 16.19
C VAL A 33 -4.41 -3.37 15.90
N ASN A 34 -3.79 -2.28 15.45
CA ASN A 34 -4.48 -1.07 15.02
C ASN A 34 -5.46 -1.41 13.89
N VAL A 35 -6.72 -0.96 14.03
CA VAL A 35 -7.75 -1.20 13.01
C VAL A 35 -7.38 -0.49 11.70
N ASP A 36 -6.79 0.69 11.81
CA ASP A 36 -6.36 1.57 10.72
C ASP A 36 -5.01 2.24 11.06
N ALA A 37 -4.38 2.86 10.06
CA ALA A 37 -3.13 3.58 10.25
C ALA A 37 -3.31 4.91 11.00
N GLY A 38 -4.53 5.48 11.03
CA GLY A 38 -4.85 6.77 11.65
C GLY A 38 -4.57 6.83 13.16
N THR A 39 -4.59 5.69 13.82
CA THR A 39 -4.26 5.58 15.26
C THR A 39 -2.76 5.48 15.58
N MET A 40 -1.89 5.41 14.58
CA MET A 40 -0.43 5.33 14.75
C MET A 40 0.21 6.72 14.72
N ASN A 41 1.32 6.90 15.45
CA ASN A 41 2.09 8.15 15.40
C ASN A 41 2.83 8.26 14.05
N PRO A 42 2.51 9.25 13.19
CA PRO A 42 3.07 9.28 11.83
C PRO A 42 4.57 9.62 11.79
N VAL A 43 5.09 10.26 12.83
CA VAL A 43 6.54 10.56 12.92
C VAL A 43 7.36 9.29 13.16
N GLU A 44 6.76 8.29 13.82
CA GLU A 44 7.42 7.04 14.19
C GLU A 44 7.11 5.90 13.20
N HIS A 45 5.91 5.92 12.61
CA HIS A 45 5.39 4.81 11.81
C HIS A 45 5.25 5.11 10.31
N GLY A 46 5.45 6.35 9.89
CA GLY A 46 5.27 6.78 8.50
C GLY A 46 3.93 7.48 8.29
N GLU A 47 3.74 8.02 7.08
CA GLU A 47 2.51 8.74 6.75
C GLU A 47 1.29 7.80 6.68
N VAL A 48 0.11 8.36 6.94
CA VAL A 48 -1.17 7.71 6.64
C VAL A 48 -1.52 8.07 5.20
N PHE A 49 -1.78 7.06 4.38
CA PHE A 49 -2.27 7.24 3.03
C PHE A 49 -3.80 7.10 3.01
N VAL A 50 -4.50 7.99 2.33
CA VAL A 50 -5.97 7.98 2.24
C VAL A 50 -6.38 7.58 0.82
N THR A 51 -7.06 6.45 0.70
CA THR A 51 -7.58 5.94 -0.58
C THR A 51 -8.79 6.73 -1.06
N VAL A 52 -9.14 6.58 -2.34
CA VAL A 52 -10.30 7.29 -2.94
C VAL A 52 -11.64 6.94 -2.28
N ASP A 53 -11.76 5.76 -1.67
CA ASP A 53 -12.96 5.33 -0.93
C ASP A 53 -12.89 5.63 0.58
N GLY A 54 -11.88 6.40 1.01
CA GLY A 54 -11.79 7.00 2.34
C GLY A 54 -11.13 6.13 3.41
N ASP A 55 -10.43 5.06 3.02
CA ASP A 55 -9.70 4.20 3.95
C ASP A 55 -8.34 4.82 4.35
N GLU A 56 -8.01 4.76 5.64
CA GLU A 56 -6.76 5.25 6.22
C GLU A 56 -5.74 4.10 6.34
N THR A 57 -4.83 4.02 5.38
CA THR A 57 -3.93 2.88 5.19
C THR A 57 -2.48 3.23 5.46
N ASP A 58 -1.62 2.20 5.53
CA ASP A 58 -0.17 2.37 5.49
C ASP A 58 0.31 3.04 4.17
N GLN A 59 1.40 3.80 4.25
CA GLN A 59 2.02 4.52 3.12
C GLN A 59 2.39 3.64 1.91
N ASP A 60 2.55 2.32 2.10
CA ASP A 60 2.82 1.40 0.98
C ASP A 60 1.68 1.35 -0.03
N ILE A 61 0.42 1.59 0.37
CA ILE A 61 -0.70 1.69 -0.59
C ILE A 61 -0.46 2.84 -1.58
N GLY A 62 -0.02 4.00 -1.09
CA GLY A 62 0.33 5.14 -1.95
C GLY A 62 1.52 4.85 -2.87
N ASN A 63 2.47 4.03 -2.44
CA ASN A 63 3.54 3.54 -3.32
C ASN A 63 2.98 2.66 -4.44
N TYR A 64 2.02 1.79 -4.13
CA TYR A 64 1.42 0.90 -5.12
C TYR A 64 0.59 1.68 -6.15
N GLU A 65 -0.24 2.63 -5.72
CA GLU A 65 -1.01 3.48 -6.64
C GLU A 65 -0.09 4.25 -7.59
N ARG A 66 1.00 4.84 -7.08
CA ARG A 66 1.98 5.57 -7.91
C ARG A 66 2.68 4.70 -8.95
N PHE A 67 2.96 3.43 -8.64
CA PHE A 67 3.62 2.52 -9.57
C PHE A 67 2.65 1.88 -10.55
N LEU A 68 1.45 1.54 -10.08
CA LEU A 68 0.44 0.89 -10.90
C LEU A 68 -0.37 1.90 -11.71
N ASP A 69 -0.36 3.20 -11.38
CA ASP A 69 -1.21 4.22 -12.00
C ASP A 69 -2.70 3.82 -11.95
N GLU A 70 -3.14 3.32 -10.79
CA GLU A 70 -4.50 2.86 -10.52
C GLU A 70 -4.87 3.13 -9.06
N ASN A 71 -6.15 3.43 -8.81
CA ASN A 71 -6.69 3.55 -7.47
C ASN A 71 -6.79 2.16 -6.82
N ILE A 72 -6.32 2.08 -5.58
CA ILE A 72 -6.49 0.93 -4.69
C ILE A 72 -7.55 1.30 -3.65
N THR A 73 -8.36 0.34 -3.24
CA THR A 73 -9.50 0.57 -2.33
C THR A 73 -9.37 -0.28 -1.08
N LYS A 74 -10.21 -0.05 -0.07
CA LYS A 74 -10.17 -0.77 1.21
C LYS A 74 -10.13 -2.30 1.14
N ILE A 75 -10.65 -2.92 0.06
CA ILE A 75 -10.60 -4.38 -0.12
C ILE A 75 -9.16 -4.91 -0.24
N ASN A 76 -8.21 -4.03 -0.56
CA ASN A 76 -6.80 -4.33 -0.75
C ASN A 76 -5.96 -4.07 0.51
N TYR A 77 -6.56 -3.62 1.60
CA TYR A 77 -5.89 -3.31 2.86
C TYR A 77 -6.47 -4.15 4.00
N MET A 78 -5.60 -4.68 4.84
CA MET A 78 -5.96 -5.46 6.03
C MET A 78 -4.92 -5.23 7.12
N THR A 79 -5.39 -5.08 8.35
CA THR A 79 -4.59 -5.07 9.58
C THR A 79 -4.77 -6.36 10.39
#